data_AF-A0A1E3WIY2-F1
#
_entry.id   AF-A0A1E3WIY2-F1
#
_cell.length_a   1.000
_cell.length_b   1.000
_cell.length_c   1.000
_cell.angle_alpha   90.00
_cell.angle_beta   90.00
_cell.angle_gamma   90.00
#
_symmetry.space_group_name_H-M   'P 1'
#
loop_
_entity.id
_entity.type
_entity.pdbx_description
1 polymer ?
#
loop_
_entity_poly.entity_id
_entity_poly.type
_entity_poly.pdbx_seq_one_letter_code
_entity_poly.pdbx_strand_id
1 'polypeptide(L)'
;MKRRVKLTKRSQREWENTLEVAKNATEAEIVEAKAIYRDLDNRYPVKRSEAFGFALHRIFHTKGEVLGSLVMIEFVQAMDKI
;
A
#
# COMPACT_ATOMS: atom_id res chain seq x y z
N MET A 1 10.48 -17.65 -17.14
CA MET A 1 9.08 -17.75 -16.65
C MET A 1 9.06 -17.33 -15.17
N LYS A 2 8.71 -16.08 -14.83
CA LYS A 2 8.64 -15.64 -13.43
C LYS A 2 7.43 -16.32 -12.79
N ARG A 3 7.64 -17.21 -11.82
CA ARG A 3 6.55 -17.86 -11.07
C ARG A 3 5.73 -16.75 -10.41
N ARG A 4 4.45 -16.61 -10.78
CA ARG A 4 3.49 -15.86 -9.95
C ARG A 4 3.46 -16.57 -8.60
N VAL A 5 4.10 -15.97 -7.59
CA VAL A 5 3.99 -16.43 -6.21
C VAL A 5 2.51 -16.33 -5.86
N LYS A 6 1.83 -17.47 -5.73
CA LYS A 6 0.45 -17.47 -5.24
C LYS A 6 0.49 -16.90 -3.83
N LEU A 7 -0.26 -15.83 -3.60
CA LEU A 7 -0.44 -15.27 -2.27
C LEU A 7 -0.88 -16.40 -1.33
N THR A 8 -0.34 -16.42 -0.12
CA THR A 8 -0.83 -17.35 0.89
C THR A 8 -2.26 -17.00 1.25
N LYS A 9 -3.04 -17.95 1.78
CA LYS A 9 -4.41 -17.68 2.25
C LYS A 9 -4.46 -16.50 3.24
N ARG A 10 -3.40 -16.35 4.06
CA ARG A 10 -3.25 -15.25 5.01
C ARG A 10 -3.08 -13.91 4.30
N SER A 11 -2.15 -13.81 3.37
CA SER A 11 -1.89 -12.58 2.61
C SER A 11 -3.09 -12.16 1.76
N GLN A 12 -3.85 -13.13 1.24
CA GLN A 12 -5.09 -12.85 0.52
C GLN A 12 -6.16 -12.25 1.43
N ARG A 13 -6.34 -12.79 2.64
CA ARG A 13 -7.28 -12.24 3.62
C ARG A 13 -6.87 -10.84 4.09
N GLU A 14 -5.58 -10.61 4.33
CA GLU A 14 -5.05 -9.29 4.68
C GLU A 14 -5.32 -8.25 3.57
N TRP A 15 -5.21 -8.68 2.31
CA TRP A 15 -5.55 -7.83 1.16
C TRP A 15 -7.06 -7.56 1.05
N GLU A 16 -7.91 -8.56 1.27
CA GLU A 16 -9.36 -8.38 1.29
C GLU A 16 -9.77 -7.37 2.36
N ASN A 17 -9.24 -7.50 3.58
CA ASN A 17 -9.47 -6.53 4.66
C ASN A 17 -9.01 -5.12 4.26
N THR A 18 -7.84 -4.99 3.64
CA THR A 18 -7.30 -3.72 3.12
C THR A 18 -8.28 -3.06 2.14
N LEU A 19 -8.87 -3.85 1.24
CA LEU A 19 -9.87 -3.36 0.28
C LEU A 19 -11.19 -2.97 0.97
N GLU A 20 -11.63 -3.69 1.98
CA GLU A 20 -12.83 -3.36 2.75
C GLU A 20 -12.68 -2.05 3.53
N VAL A 21 -11.52 -1.84 4.15
CA VAL A 21 -11.20 -0.58 4.83
C VAL A 21 -11.20 0.58 3.83
N ALA A 22 -10.59 0.40 2.66
CA ALA A 22 -10.53 1.43 1.63
C ALA A 22 -11.90 1.80 1.04
N LYS A 23 -12.86 0.86 0.98
CA LYS A 23 -14.23 1.15 0.50
C LYS A 23 -14.98 2.16 1.38
N ASN A 24 -14.65 2.22 2.66
CA ASN A 24 -15.28 3.11 3.63
C ASN A 24 -14.47 4.40 3.84
N ALA A 25 -13.35 4.56 3.14
CA ALA A 25 -12.52 5.75 3.27
C ALA A 25 -13.21 6.98 2.67
N THR A 26 -13.00 8.11 3.33
CA THR A 26 -13.44 9.42 2.86
C THR A 26 -12.56 9.93 1.72
N GLU A 27 -13.08 10.87 0.92
CA GLU A 27 -12.29 11.50 -0.15
C GLU A 27 -11.04 12.19 0.39
N ALA A 28 -11.11 12.80 1.58
CA ALA A 28 -9.97 13.43 2.24
C ALA A 28 -8.85 12.42 2.55
N GLU A 29 -9.19 11.23 3.06
CA GLU A 29 -8.21 10.17 3.35
C GLU A 29 -7.58 9.63 2.06
N ILE A 30 -8.36 9.50 0.99
CA ILE A 30 -7.85 9.09 -0.33
C ILE A 30 -6.84 10.11 -0.86
N VAL A 31 -7.14 11.41 -0.74
CA VAL A 31 -6.24 12.49 -1.16
C VAL A 31 -4.97 12.49 -0.31
N GLU A 32 -5.09 12.34 1.01
CA GLU A 32 -3.93 12.26 1.91
C GLU A 32 -3.05 11.04 1.59
N ALA A 33 -3.65 9.86 1.41
CA ALA A 33 -2.92 8.65 1.08
C ALA A 33 -2.13 8.78 -0.23
N LYS A 34 -2.71 9.40 -1.26
CA LYS A 34 -1.99 9.69 -2.52
C LYS A 34 -0.80 10.61 -2.31
N ALA A 35 -0.95 11.64 -1.48
CA ALA A 35 0.15 12.55 -1.16
C ALA A 35 1.27 11.82 -0.40
N ILE A 36 0.92 10.98 0.58
CA ILE A 36 1.88 10.16 1.34
C ILE A 36 2.61 9.18 0.40
N TYR A 37 1.88 8.48 -0.47
CA TYR A 37 2.49 7.55 -1.42
C TYR A 37 3.47 8.26 -2.35
N ARG A 38 3.10 9.43 -2.87
CA ARG A 38 3.98 10.21 -3.76
C ARG A 38 5.25 10.68 -3.05
N ASP A 39 5.15 11.11 -1.80
CA ASP A 39 6.32 11.47 -0.99
C ASP A 39 7.22 10.26 -0.74
N LEU A 40 6.64 9.08 -0.44
CA LEU A 40 7.40 7.84 -0.34
C LEU A 40 8.07 7.46 -1.66
N ASP A 41 7.36 7.52 -2.78
CA ASP A 41 7.92 7.16 -4.09
C ASP A 41 9.11 8.07 -4.46
N ASN A 42 9.01 9.36 -4.16
CA ASN A 42 10.11 10.31 -4.38
C ASN A 42 11.31 10.04 -3.46
N ARG A 43 11.08 9.65 -2.20
CA ARG A 43 12.15 9.36 -1.23
C ARG A 43 12.85 8.03 -1.50
N TYR A 44 12.14 7.08 -2.10
CA TYR A 44 12.61 5.72 -2.33
C TYR A 44 12.50 5.35 -3.81
N PRO A 45 13.50 5.71 -4.64
CA PRO A 45 13.46 5.46 -6.08
C PRO A 45 13.38 3.97 -6.45
N VAL A 46 13.71 3.07 -5.50
CA VAL A 46 13.57 1.62 -5.67
C VAL A 46 12.35 1.11 -4.90
N LYS A 47 11.22 1.03 -5.61
CA LYS A 47 9.88 0.62 -5.11
C LYS A 47 9.82 -0.76 -4.43
N ARG A 48 10.79 -1.64 -4.68
CA ARG A 48 10.87 -2.99 -4.07
C ARG A 48 12.04 -3.15 -3.11
N SER A 49 12.63 -2.03 -2.69
CA SER A 49 13.66 -2.05 -1.66
C SER A 49 13.06 -2.40 -0.29
N GLU A 50 13.86 -3.03 0.56
CA GLU A 50 13.47 -3.35 1.93
C GLU A 50 13.10 -2.06 2.71
N ALA A 51 13.86 -0.98 2.46
CA ALA A 51 13.60 0.34 3.04
C ALA A 51 12.21 0.89 2.66
N PHE A 52 11.77 0.71 1.41
CA PHE A 52 10.43 1.11 0.99
C PHE A 52 9.34 0.25 1.66
N GLY A 53 9.56 -1.06 1.74
CA GLY A 53 8.64 -1.97 2.44
C GLY A 53 8.47 -1.60 3.91
N PHE A 54 9.56 -1.27 4.61
CA PHE A 54 9.49 -0.77 5.99
C PHE A 54 8.75 0.56 6.09
N ALA A 55 8.97 1.48 5.14
CA ALA A 55 8.29 2.77 5.12
C ALA A 55 6.77 2.62 4.92
N LEU A 56 6.33 1.71 4.04
CA LEU A 56 4.91 1.35 3.90
C LEU A 56 4.34 0.80 5.20
N HIS A 57 5.02 -0.17 5.83
CA HIS A 57 4.53 -0.77 7.07
C HIS A 57 4.45 0.25 8.22
N ARG A 58 5.38 1.22 8.25
CA ARG A 58 5.38 2.30 9.24
C ARG A 58 4.13 3.19 9.18
N ILE A 59 3.51 3.33 8.02
CA ILE A 59 2.29 4.15 7.87
C ILE A 59 1.16 3.55 8.70
N PHE A 60 0.98 2.23 8.70
CA PHE A 60 -0.02 1.56 9.54
C PHE A 60 0.15 1.91 11.03
N HIS A 61 1.39 1.99 11.51
CA HIS A 61 1.68 2.33 12.90
C HIS A 61 1.53 3.82 13.22
N THR A 62 1.78 4.72 12.27
CA THR A 62 1.89 6.17 12.52
C THR A 62 0.66 6.97 12.11
N LYS A 63 -0.02 6.52 11.06
CA LYS A 63 -1.17 7.17 10.42
C LYS A 63 -2.46 6.37 10.56
N GLY A 64 -2.36 5.13 11.05
CA GLY A 64 -3.48 4.25 11.28
C GLY A 64 -3.79 3.33 10.10
N GLU A 65 -4.73 2.42 10.36
CA GLU A 65 -5.09 1.33 9.45
C GLU A 65 -5.69 1.82 8.13
N VAL A 66 -6.52 2.86 8.15
CA VAL A 66 -7.18 3.41 6.95
C VAL A 66 -6.15 3.97 5.96
N LEU A 67 -5.32 4.91 6.42
CA LEU A 67 -4.29 5.53 5.58
C LEU A 67 -3.22 4.51 5.16
N GLY A 68 -2.82 3.59 6.05
CA GLY A 68 -1.91 2.49 5.69
C GLY A 68 -2.47 1.62 4.55
N SER A 69 -3.75 1.27 4.66
CA SER A 69 -4.46 0.46 3.65
C SER A 69 -4.52 1.17 2.30
N LEU A 70 -4.90 2.45 2.28
CA LEU A 70 -4.98 3.25 1.06
C LEU A 70 -3.61 3.41 0.38
N VAL A 71 -2.56 3.69 1.16
CA VAL A 71 -1.19 3.82 0.60
C VAL A 71 -0.70 2.49 0.03
N MET A 72 -1.02 1.36 0.67
CA MET A 72 -0.71 0.04 0.15
C MET A 72 -1.42 -0.24 -1.18
N ILE A 73 -2.68 0.19 -1.31
CA ILE A 73 -3.43 0.07 -2.57
C ILE A 73 -2.79 0.91 -3.67
N GLU A 74 -2.43 2.16 -3.41
CA GLU A 74 -1.75 3.02 -4.38
C GLU A 74 -0.43 2.39 -4.86
N PHE A 75 0.35 1.81 -3.94
CA PHE A 75 1.56 1.06 -4.30
C PHE A 75 1.27 -0.12 -5.25
N VAL A 76 0.28 -0.95 -4.92
CA VAL A 76 -0.08 -2.12 -5.75
C VAL A 76 -0.57 -1.68 -7.11
N GLN A 77 -1.43 -0.66 -7.19
CA GLN A 77 -1.92 -0.11 -8.45
C GLN A 77 -0.79 0.50 -9.30
N ALA A 78 0.16 1.18 -8.67
CA ALA A 78 1.33 1.70 -9.36
C ALA A 78 2.26 0.59 -9.86
N MET A 79 2.26 -0.57 -9.20
CA MET A 79 3.04 -1.74 -9.63
C MET A 79 2.38 -2.56 -10.74
N ASP A 80 1.06 -2.54 -10.85
CA ASP A 80 0.32 -3.23 -11.93
C ASP A 80 0.38 -2.46 -13.26
N LYS A 81 0.65 -1.15 -13.20
CA LYS A 81 0.82 -0.28 -14.38
C LYS A 81 2.23 -0.34 -15.01
N ILE A 82 3.17 -1.08 -14.43
CA ILE A 82 4.57 -1.23 -14.88
C ILE A 82 4.81 -2.67 -15.34
#